data_AF-A0A5Q4G990-F1
#
_entry.id   AF-A0A5Q4G990-F1
#
_cell.length_a   1.000
_cell.length_b   1.000
_cell.length_c   1.000
_cell.angle_alpha   90.00
_cell.angle_beta   90.00
_cell.angle_gamma   90.00
#
_symmetry.space_group_name_H-M   'P 1'
#
loop_
_entity.id
_entity.type
_entity.pdbx_description
1 polymer ?
#
loop_
_entity_poly.entity_id
_entity_poly.type
_entity_poly.pdbx_seq_one_letter_code
_entity_poly.pdbx_strand_id
1 'polypeptide(L)'
;MGRAARARGLLFHPAQCRCQLGRARAVNATMSIGPKQGSLPAAARRRGQRGFTLVEVMLAITLLALIMAMAYGGFQAAVRSTSTGEALIEQTNQLRITHQFIRRQLSLAQALIIEEGDEPGTQIRFEGDRDRVRFVAPMPGYLSFGGSYVQQLSFERGRDGLDLIFYFAMLNGYEPGDIEAHDGIVLLEGLRSGSFIFLGEDDDELEPFWADFWEQTDQLPLAVGLTIDLDRDHGLVWPDLIAPVMLDTRAVSGGAQVTQPRRASDLIMPRRDAQRR
;
A
#
# COMPACT_ATOMS: atom_id res chain seq x y z
N MET A 1 -6.28 -48.64 -30.77
CA MET A 1 -7.59 -48.03 -30.42
C MET A 1 -7.29 -46.96 -29.37
N GLY A 2 -7.48 -45.66 -29.53
CA GLY A 2 -8.23 -44.87 -30.50
C GLY A 2 -9.05 -43.83 -29.74
N ARG A 3 -8.54 -42.61 -29.55
CA ARG A 3 -9.20 -41.33 -29.88
C ARG A 3 -8.50 -40.13 -29.22
N ALA A 4 -8.21 -39.17 -30.08
CA ALA A 4 -7.76 -37.83 -29.78
C ALA A 4 -8.93 -36.93 -29.32
N ALA A 5 -8.63 -35.93 -28.50
CA ALA A 5 -9.48 -34.76 -28.30
C ALA A 5 -8.61 -33.49 -28.34
N ARG A 6 -8.86 -32.68 -29.37
CA ARG A 6 -8.32 -31.33 -29.60
C ARG A 6 -9.05 -30.30 -28.73
N ALA A 7 -8.32 -29.32 -28.20
CA ALA A 7 -8.84 -27.99 -27.90
C ALA A 7 -7.71 -26.98 -28.19
N ARG A 8 -7.66 -26.43 -29.41
CA ARG A 8 -8.11 -25.07 -29.79
C ARG A 8 -7.41 -23.96 -29.01
N GLY A 9 -6.37 -23.42 -29.65
CA GLY A 9 -5.65 -22.24 -29.22
C GLY A 9 -6.44 -20.94 -29.41
N LEU A 10 -6.08 -19.96 -28.59
CA LEU A 10 -6.44 -18.56 -28.73
C LEU A 10 -5.14 -17.78 -28.91
N LEU A 11 -4.88 -17.40 -30.15
CA LEU A 11 -3.83 -16.45 -30.52
C LEU A 11 -4.40 -15.04 -30.29
N PHE A 12 -3.73 -14.29 -29.42
CA PHE A 12 -3.94 -12.86 -29.26
C PHE A 12 -3.42 -12.13 -30.51
N HIS A 13 -4.29 -11.32 -31.12
CA HIS A 13 -3.96 -10.45 -32.25
C HIS A 13 -3.97 -8.99 -31.78
N PRO A 14 -2.95 -8.18 -32.12
CA PRO A 14 -2.90 -6.77 -31.73
C PRO A 14 -3.81 -5.90 -32.59
N ALA A 15 -4.54 -4.99 -31.93
CA ALA A 15 -5.42 -4.02 -32.56
C ALA A 15 -4.60 -2.95 -33.31
N GLN A 16 -4.78 -2.87 -34.63
CA GLN A 16 -4.31 -1.77 -35.47
C GLN A 16 -5.45 -0.76 -35.69
N CYS A 17 -5.26 0.46 -35.19
CA CYS A 17 -6.11 1.60 -35.50
C CYS A 17 -5.82 2.10 -36.92
N ARG A 18 -6.81 1.98 -37.81
CA ARG A 18 -6.73 2.40 -39.22
C ARG A 18 -7.43 3.76 -39.38
N CYS A 19 -6.65 4.83 -39.51
CA CYS A 19 -7.14 6.15 -39.91
C CYS A 19 -7.65 6.12 -41.37
N GLN A 20 -8.92 6.44 -41.58
CA GLN A 20 -9.48 6.67 -42.91
C GLN A 20 -9.19 8.10 -43.37
N LEU A 21 -8.37 8.24 -44.42
CA LEU A 21 -8.25 9.48 -45.19
C LEU A 21 -9.47 9.63 -46.11
N GLY A 22 -10.17 10.76 -45.96
CA GLY A 22 -11.27 11.18 -46.83
C GLY A 22 -10.79 11.53 -48.24
N ARG A 23 -11.53 11.02 -49.22
CA ARG A 23 -11.38 11.27 -50.67
C ARG A 23 -11.63 12.75 -51.00
N ALA A 24 -10.67 13.42 -51.62
CA ALA A 24 -10.87 14.70 -52.30
C ALA A 24 -11.47 14.45 -53.70
N ARG A 25 -12.57 15.16 -54.00
CA ARG A 25 -13.22 15.22 -55.32
C ARG A 25 -12.35 16.05 -56.28
N ALA A 26 -11.99 15.47 -57.42
CA ALA A 26 -11.47 16.19 -58.56
C ALA A 26 -12.63 16.87 -59.30
N VAL A 27 -12.56 18.18 -59.47
CA VAL A 27 -13.45 18.96 -60.36
C VAL A 27 -12.66 19.27 -61.62
N ASN A 28 -13.10 18.71 -62.75
CA ASN A 28 -12.64 19.06 -64.09
C ASN A 28 -13.11 20.48 -64.42
N ALA A 29 -12.20 21.36 -64.81
CA ALA A 29 -12.52 22.63 -65.45
C ALA A 29 -11.81 22.70 -66.80
N THR A 30 -12.66 22.78 -67.83
CA THR A 30 -12.37 22.74 -69.25
C THR A 30 -11.59 23.97 -69.70
N MET A 31 -10.52 23.72 -70.47
CA MET A 31 -9.68 24.71 -71.12
C MET A 31 -10.41 25.32 -72.33
N SER A 32 -10.63 26.63 -72.31
CA SER A 32 -11.13 27.40 -73.46
C SER A 32 -10.07 28.41 -73.88
N ILE A 33 -9.72 28.37 -75.17
CA ILE A 33 -8.76 29.25 -75.85
C ILE A 33 -9.59 30.24 -76.70
N GLY A 34 -9.35 31.54 -76.53
CA GLY A 34 -9.88 32.61 -77.37
C GLY A 34 -9.19 33.95 -77.10
N PRO A 35 -9.03 34.85 -78.10
CA PRO A 35 -7.75 35.55 -78.28
C PRO A 35 -7.70 37.04 -77.90
N LYS A 36 -6.46 37.54 -77.96
CA LYS A 36 -5.88 38.88 -77.76
C LYS A 36 -6.77 40.11 -78.04
N GLN A 37 -6.68 41.12 -77.17
CA GLN A 37 -6.14 42.47 -77.44
C GLN A 37 -6.43 43.44 -76.28
N GLY A 38 -5.51 44.38 -76.02
CA GLY A 38 -5.78 45.54 -75.16
C GLY A 38 -4.70 45.81 -74.11
N SER A 39 -3.51 46.21 -74.55
CA SER A 39 -2.48 46.81 -73.71
C SER A 39 -2.91 48.20 -73.25
N LEU A 40 -3.17 48.36 -71.94
CA LEU A 40 -3.18 49.64 -71.23
C LEU A 40 -2.14 49.57 -70.11
N PRO A 41 -1.27 50.58 -69.92
CA PRO A 41 -0.35 50.60 -68.80
C PRO A 41 -1.11 51.01 -67.55
N ALA A 42 -1.70 50.04 -66.85
CA ALA A 42 -2.16 50.26 -65.49
C ALA A 42 -0.92 50.41 -64.61
N ALA A 43 -0.70 51.65 -64.18
CA ALA A 43 0.37 52.08 -63.30
C ALA A 43 0.80 50.99 -62.31
N ALA A 44 2.09 50.68 -62.31
CA ALA A 44 2.70 49.92 -61.24
C ALA A 44 2.37 50.64 -59.93
N ARG A 45 1.33 50.16 -59.22
CA ARG A 45 1.15 50.47 -57.81
C ARG A 45 2.46 50.05 -57.19
N ARG A 46 3.30 51.02 -56.81
CA ARG A 46 4.33 50.77 -55.82
C ARG A 46 3.57 50.18 -54.64
N ARG A 47 3.65 48.86 -54.48
CA ARG A 47 3.35 48.20 -53.22
C ARG A 47 4.33 48.86 -52.27
N GLY A 48 3.85 49.88 -51.56
CA GLY A 48 4.59 50.47 -50.47
C GLY A 48 4.98 49.29 -49.59
N GLN A 49 6.28 49.01 -49.54
CA GLN A 49 6.81 48.07 -48.59
C GLN A 49 6.51 48.69 -47.23
N ARG A 50 5.40 48.27 -46.63
CA ARG A 50 5.08 48.58 -45.25
C ARG A 50 6.12 47.82 -44.43
N GLY A 51 7.24 48.49 -44.15
CA GLY A 51 8.18 48.00 -43.16
C GLY A 51 7.44 47.81 -41.85
N PHE A 52 7.77 46.73 -41.13
CA PHE A 52 7.22 46.46 -39.81
C PHE A 52 7.38 47.70 -38.93
N THR A 53 6.28 48.12 -38.29
CA THR A 53 6.34 49.21 -37.34
C THR A 53 7.04 48.72 -36.06
N LEU A 54 7.79 49.59 -35.38
CA LEU A 54 8.39 49.26 -34.09
C LEU A 54 7.35 48.69 -33.10
N VAL A 55 6.14 49.26 -33.14
CA VAL A 55 5.00 48.86 -32.32
C VAL A 55 4.59 47.41 -32.57
N GLU A 56 4.64 46.94 -33.82
CA GLU A 56 4.26 45.57 -34.19
C GLU A 56 5.26 44.53 -33.64
N VAL A 57 6.55 44.86 -33.69
CA VAL A 57 7.60 44.02 -33.09
C VAL A 57 7.46 43.97 -31.57
N MET A 58 7.19 45.13 -30.93
CA MET A 58 6.94 45.17 -29.49
C MET A 58 5.71 44.33 -29.11
N LEU A 59 4.61 44.44 -29.87
CA LEU A 59 3.38 43.70 -29.60
C LEU A 59 3.61 42.18 -29.78
N ALA A 60 4.33 41.76 -30.82
CA ALA A 60 4.70 40.36 -31.03
C ALA A 60 5.55 39.80 -29.88
N ILE A 61 6.54 40.54 -29.40
CA ILE A 61 7.39 40.11 -28.27
C ILE A 61 6.57 40.04 -26.98
N THR A 62 5.67 40.98 -26.73
CA THR A 62 4.80 40.93 -25.54
C THR A 62 3.84 39.73 -25.56
N LEU A 63 3.23 39.43 -26.70
CA LEU A 63 2.38 38.25 -26.85
C LEU A 63 3.17 36.95 -26.68
N LEU A 64 4.37 36.88 -27.25
CA LEU A 64 5.26 35.73 -27.09
C LEU A 64 5.64 35.54 -25.62
N ALA A 65 6.00 36.62 -24.93
CA ALA A 65 6.33 36.58 -23.51
C ALA A 65 5.15 36.11 -22.65
N LEU A 66 3.93 36.56 -22.95
CA LEU A 66 2.71 36.11 -22.27
C LEU A 66 2.44 34.62 -22.49
N ILE A 67 2.56 34.14 -23.73
CA ILE A 67 2.38 32.73 -24.07
C ILE A 67 3.42 31.87 -23.34
N MET A 68 4.70 32.28 -23.35
CA MET A 68 5.74 31.57 -22.61
C MET A 68 5.49 31.57 -21.11
N ALA A 69 5.05 32.68 -20.52
CA ALA A 69 4.72 32.75 -19.09
C ALA A 69 3.58 31.79 -18.71
N MET A 70 2.52 31.72 -19.53
CA MET A 70 1.42 30.75 -19.32
C MET A 70 1.88 29.31 -19.49
N ALA A 71 2.68 29.01 -20.52
CA ALA A 71 3.22 27.67 -20.75
C ALA A 71 4.12 27.22 -19.58
N TYR A 72 4.99 28.11 -19.09
CA TYR A 72 5.84 27.83 -17.95
C TYR A 72 5.03 27.65 -16.65
N GLY A 73 4.02 28.49 -16.43
CA GLY A 73 3.09 28.35 -15.30
C GLY A 73 2.33 27.03 -15.33
N GLY A 74 1.82 26.64 -16.50
CA GLY A 74 1.14 25.35 -16.70
C GLY A 74 2.07 24.16 -16.51
N PHE A 75 3.30 24.24 -17.00
CA PHE A 75 4.32 23.20 -16.80
C PHE A 75 4.66 23.02 -15.32
N GLN A 76 4.92 24.11 -14.60
CA GLN A 76 5.22 24.05 -13.16
C GLN A 76 4.03 23.56 -12.34
N ALA A 77 2.80 23.95 -12.71
CA ALA A 77 1.59 23.44 -12.07
C ALA A 77 1.44 21.92 -12.28
N ALA A 78 1.70 21.42 -13.50
CA ALA A 78 1.65 19.98 -13.79
C ALA A 78 2.71 19.22 -12.98
N VAL A 79 3.96 19.71 -12.93
CA VAL A 79 5.04 19.08 -12.15
C VAL A 79 4.68 19.01 -10.66
N ARG A 80 4.17 20.11 -10.07
CA ARG A 80 3.75 20.14 -8.65
C ARG A 80 2.56 19.24 -8.36
N SER A 81 1.61 19.15 -9.30
CA SER A 81 0.45 18.27 -9.17
C SER A 81 0.87 16.80 -9.14
N THR A 82 1.85 16.42 -9.96
CA THR A 82 2.39 15.06 -9.97
C THR A 82 3.12 14.75 -8.66
N SER A 83 4.01 15.63 -8.19
CA SER A 83 4.78 15.38 -6.95
C SER A 83 3.90 15.28 -5.69
N THR A 84 2.84 16.08 -5.62
CA THR A 84 1.90 16.03 -4.48
C THR A 84 1.03 14.77 -4.54
N GLY A 85 0.66 14.33 -5.74
CA GLY A 85 -0.06 13.06 -5.94
C GLY A 85 0.79 11.84 -5.59
N GLU A 86 2.07 11.84 -5.97
CA GLU A 86 3.01 10.76 -5.67
C GLU A 86 3.21 10.55 -4.16
N ALA A 87 3.40 11.64 -3.40
CA ALA A 87 3.61 11.56 -1.94
C ALA A 87 2.40 10.95 -1.20
N LEU A 88 1.17 11.32 -1.57
CA LEU A 88 -0.05 10.76 -0.98
C LEU A 88 -0.22 9.26 -1.32
N ILE A 89 0.10 8.88 -2.56
CA ILE A 89 0.05 7.48 -3.00
C ILE A 89 1.06 6.65 -2.21
N GLU A 90 2.28 7.15 -2.01
CA GLU A 90 3.32 6.42 -1.28
C GLU A 90 2.94 6.19 0.18
N GLN A 91 2.43 7.21 0.88
CA GLN A 91 1.95 7.07 2.26
C GLN A 91 0.81 6.04 2.38
N THR A 92 -0.15 6.07 1.45
CA THR A 92 -1.25 5.10 1.42
C THR A 92 -0.73 3.68 1.15
N ASN A 93 0.27 3.56 0.28
CA ASN A 93 0.88 2.29 -0.07
C ASN A 93 1.65 1.68 1.11
N GLN A 94 2.43 2.49 1.82
CA GLN A 94 3.14 2.09 3.03
C GLN A 94 2.17 1.58 4.09
N LEU A 95 1.09 2.31 4.37
CA LEU A 95 0.06 1.91 5.33
C LEU A 95 -0.52 0.53 4.99
N ARG A 96 -0.86 0.32 3.72
CA ARG A 96 -1.41 -0.94 3.22
C ARG A 96 -0.40 -2.09 3.31
N ILE A 97 0.87 -1.85 2.96
CA ILE A 97 1.94 -2.84 3.03
C ILE A 97 2.18 -3.24 4.48
N THR A 98 2.31 -2.27 5.39
CA THR A 98 2.49 -2.51 6.82
C THR A 98 1.34 -3.30 7.40
N HIS A 99 0.09 -2.93 7.10
CA HIS A 99 -1.09 -3.68 7.53
C HIS A 99 -1.07 -5.14 7.02
N GLN A 100 -0.73 -5.36 5.74
CA GLN A 100 -0.66 -6.70 5.17
C GLN A 100 0.48 -7.53 5.77
N PHE A 101 1.62 -6.89 6.06
CA PHE A 101 2.77 -7.51 6.69
C PHE A 101 2.44 -7.98 8.11
N ILE A 102 1.95 -7.08 8.97
CA ILE A 102 1.63 -7.37 10.38
C ILE A 102 0.59 -8.50 10.46
N ARG A 103 -0.51 -8.36 9.71
CA ARG A 103 -1.57 -9.38 9.69
C ARG A 103 -1.03 -10.74 9.29
N ARG A 104 -0.13 -10.78 8.30
CA ARG A 104 0.49 -12.02 7.84
C ARG A 104 1.41 -12.61 8.91
N GLN A 105 2.30 -11.83 9.51
CA GLN A 105 3.23 -12.34 10.53
C GLN A 105 2.50 -12.91 11.74
N LEU A 106 1.51 -12.18 12.27
CA LEU A 106 0.68 -12.66 13.38
C LEU A 106 -0.07 -13.95 13.03
N SER A 107 -0.55 -14.09 11.79
CA SER A 107 -1.20 -15.32 11.32
C SER A 107 -0.27 -16.52 11.12
N LEU A 108 1.04 -16.28 11.07
CA LEU A 108 2.07 -17.31 10.95
C LEU A 108 2.76 -17.60 12.28
N ALA A 109 2.30 -17.00 13.38
CA ALA A 109 2.82 -17.25 14.72
C ALA A 109 2.75 -18.74 15.06
N GLN A 110 3.82 -19.27 15.67
CA GLN A 110 4.02 -20.66 16.00
C GLN A 110 4.16 -20.80 17.52
N ALA A 111 3.58 -21.85 18.10
CA ALA A 111 3.68 -22.15 19.53
C ALA A 111 5.06 -22.74 19.93
N LEU A 112 6.14 -22.07 19.53
CA LEU A 112 7.52 -22.42 19.90
C LEU A 112 7.96 -21.63 21.13
N ILE A 113 8.86 -22.23 21.91
CA ILE A 113 9.42 -21.61 23.12
C ILE A 113 10.37 -20.50 22.68
N ILE A 114 10.15 -19.27 23.14
CA ILE A 114 11.06 -18.13 23.02
C ILE A 114 12.17 -18.28 24.05
N GLU A 115 11.78 -18.41 25.32
CA GLU A 115 12.68 -18.55 26.46
C GLU A 115 12.01 -19.30 27.62
N GLU A 116 12.79 -19.68 28.62
CA GLU A 116 12.30 -20.22 29.88
C GLU A 116 11.86 -19.07 30.80
N GLY A 117 10.72 -19.21 31.46
CA GLY A 117 10.22 -18.21 32.40
C GLY A 117 10.99 -18.22 33.74
N ASP A 118 10.69 -17.24 34.59
CA ASP A 118 11.35 -17.06 35.89
C ASP A 118 11.19 -18.27 36.82
N GLU A 119 10.04 -18.96 36.73
CA GLU A 119 9.77 -20.17 37.50
C GLU A 119 10.21 -21.43 36.74
N PRO A 120 10.92 -22.38 37.38
CA PRO A 120 11.37 -23.61 36.74
C PRO A 120 10.23 -24.38 36.07
N GLY A 121 10.35 -24.61 34.77
CA GLY A 121 9.36 -25.33 33.97
C GLY A 121 8.32 -24.45 33.28
N THR A 122 8.31 -23.14 33.54
CA THR A 122 7.51 -22.18 32.79
C THR A 122 8.16 -21.91 31.44
N GLN A 123 7.37 -21.95 30.36
CA GLN A 123 7.85 -21.74 29.00
C GLN A 123 7.13 -20.55 28.39
N ILE A 124 7.87 -19.55 27.94
CA ILE A 124 7.31 -18.39 27.28
C ILE A 124 7.24 -18.69 25.78
N ARG A 125 6.03 -18.76 25.23
CA ARG A 125 5.78 -18.92 23.78
C ARG A 125 5.29 -17.64 23.13
N PHE A 126 4.67 -16.78 23.93
CA PHE A 126 4.10 -15.52 23.49
C PHE A 126 4.11 -14.52 24.64
N GLU A 127 4.48 -13.28 24.33
CA GLU A 127 4.36 -12.17 25.25
C GLU A 127 3.52 -11.07 24.59
N GLY A 128 2.57 -10.52 25.34
CA GLY A 128 1.69 -9.48 24.85
C GLY A 128 1.40 -8.45 25.92
N ASP A 129 1.73 -7.20 25.63
CA ASP A 129 1.37 -6.01 26.39
C ASP A 129 0.71 -5.01 25.43
N ARG A 130 0.18 -3.90 25.96
CA ARG A 130 -0.45 -2.85 25.16
C ARG A 130 0.50 -2.22 24.15
N ASP A 131 1.79 -2.14 24.47
CA ASP A 131 2.81 -1.48 23.65
C ASP A 131 3.66 -2.45 22.82
N ARG A 132 3.75 -3.73 23.19
CA ARG A 132 4.57 -4.71 22.48
C ARG A 132 3.92 -6.08 22.38
N VAL A 133 4.24 -6.79 21.30
CA VAL A 133 3.90 -8.20 21.13
C VAL A 133 5.12 -8.96 20.62
N ARG A 134 5.46 -10.07 21.28
CA ARG A 134 6.59 -10.93 20.95
C ARG A 134 6.12 -12.37 20.72
N PHE A 135 6.52 -12.93 19.59
CA PHE A 135 6.07 -14.25 19.15
C PHE A 135 7.09 -14.87 18.20
N VAL A 136 6.95 -16.18 17.98
CA VAL A 136 7.80 -16.88 17.01
C VAL A 136 7.07 -17.03 15.68
N ALA A 137 7.69 -16.66 14.57
CA ALA A 137 7.13 -16.88 13.23
C ALA A 137 8.23 -17.04 12.16
N PRO A 138 7.95 -17.72 11.04
CA PRO A 138 8.86 -17.78 9.91
C PRO A 138 8.97 -16.43 9.22
N MET A 139 10.19 -15.99 8.92
CA MET A 139 10.40 -14.80 8.10
C MET A 139 10.09 -15.10 6.62
N PRO A 140 9.58 -14.11 5.85
CA PRO A 140 9.38 -14.27 4.41
C PRO A 140 10.67 -14.73 3.72
N GLY A 141 10.59 -15.68 2.78
CA GLY A 141 11.78 -16.30 2.19
C GLY A 141 12.70 -15.39 1.36
N TYR A 142 12.31 -14.13 1.13
CA TYR A 142 13.21 -13.10 0.55
C TYR A 142 14.00 -12.33 1.63
N LEU A 143 13.64 -12.49 2.91
CA LEU A 143 14.27 -11.87 4.09
C LEU A 143 15.04 -12.88 4.96
N SER A 144 14.92 -14.18 4.69
CA SER A 144 15.60 -15.21 5.48
C SER A 144 16.03 -16.41 4.65
N PHE A 145 16.98 -17.16 5.20
CA PHE A 145 17.43 -18.45 4.65
C PHE A 145 16.59 -19.64 5.15
N GLY A 146 15.36 -19.36 5.64
CA GLY A 146 14.49 -20.33 6.32
C GLY A 146 14.65 -20.33 7.84
N GLY A 147 13.83 -21.14 8.52
CA GLY A 147 13.79 -21.24 9.99
C GLY A 147 12.79 -20.31 10.66
N SER A 148 12.66 -20.48 11.98
CA SER A 148 11.78 -19.68 12.85
C SER A 148 12.56 -18.54 13.48
N TYR A 149 11.91 -17.40 13.62
CA TYR A 149 12.47 -16.19 14.19
C TYR A 149 11.63 -15.76 15.38
N VAL A 150 12.29 -15.31 16.45
CA VAL A 150 11.63 -14.47 17.46
C VAL A 150 11.38 -13.13 16.79
N GLN A 151 10.13 -12.68 16.79
CA GLN A 151 9.68 -11.44 16.17
C GLN A 151 9.00 -10.59 17.24
N GLN A 152 9.22 -9.28 17.17
CA GLN A 152 8.59 -8.32 18.08
C GLN A 152 8.07 -7.12 17.30
N LEU A 153 6.82 -6.74 17.58
CA LEU A 153 6.25 -5.46 17.19
C LEU A 153 6.17 -4.61 18.44
N SER A 154 6.70 -3.39 18.38
CA SER A 154 6.85 -2.50 19.54
C SER A 154 6.42 -1.08 19.18
N PHE A 155 5.68 -0.44 20.08
CA PHE A 155 5.35 0.98 20.02
C PHE A 155 6.34 1.78 20.85
N GLU A 156 7.15 2.59 20.19
CA GLU A 156 8.26 3.32 20.83
C GLU A 156 8.17 4.82 20.59
N ARG A 157 8.79 5.60 21.49
CA ARG A 157 8.73 7.06 21.39
C ARG A 157 9.65 7.55 20.26
N GLY A 158 9.04 8.03 19.18
CA GLY A 158 9.70 8.65 18.05
C GLY A 158 9.99 10.14 18.26
N ARG A 159 10.58 10.77 17.23
CA ARG A 159 10.83 12.23 17.21
C ARG A 159 9.52 13.03 17.20
N ASP A 160 8.56 12.58 16.39
CA ASP A 160 7.33 13.31 16.07
C ASP A 160 6.06 12.60 16.60
N GLY A 161 6.20 11.64 17.51
CA GLY A 161 5.07 10.90 18.06
C GLY A 161 5.45 9.53 18.62
N LEU A 162 4.61 8.54 18.30
CA LEU A 162 4.85 7.13 18.55
C LEU A 162 5.19 6.45 17.22
N ASP A 163 6.20 5.58 17.21
CA ASP A 163 6.61 4.83 16.04
C ASP A 163 6.29 3.35 16.26
N LEU A 164 5.87 2.65 15.21
CA LEU A 164 5.69 1.21 15.23
C LEU A 164 6.93 0.54 14.64
N ILE A 165 7.66 -0.21 15.45
CA ILE A 165 8.95 -0.79 15.10
C ILE A 165 8.85 -2.32 15.13
N PHE A 166 9.52 -2.96 14.18
CA PHE A 166 9.62 -4.40 14.04
C PHE A 166 11.04 -4.89 14.27
N TYR A 167 11.21 -5.80 15.22
CA TYR A 167 12.47 -6.47 15.54
C TYR A 167 12.35 -7.96 15.23
N PHE A 168 13.50 -8.59 14.92
CA PHE A 168 13.56 -10.02 14.71
C PHE A 168 14.94 -10.57 15.02
N ALA A 169 14.99 -11.80 15.54
CA ALA A 169 16.20 -12.57 15.80
C ALA A 169 15.98 -14.05 15.44
N MET A 170 17.03 -14.75 15.02
CA MET A 170 16.90 -16.17 14.69
C MET A 170 16.64 -16.98 15.97
N LEU A 171 15.62 -17.85 15.97
CA LEU A 171 15.28 -18.62 17.18
C LEU A 171 16.39 -19.60 17.58
N ASN A 172 17.11 -20.14 16.59
CA ASN A 172 18.19 -21.08 16.86
C ASN A 172 19.38 -20.36 17.51
N GLY A 173 19.64 -20.69 18.78
CA GLY A 173 20.66 -20.03 19.58
C GLY A 173 20.24 -18.66 20.11
N TYR A 174 18.94 -18.38 20.13
CA TYR A 174 18.38 -17.18 20.74
C TYR A 174 18.62 -17.17 22.25
N GLU A 175 19.18 -16.08 22.75
CA GLU A 175 19.27 -15.76 24.18
C GLU A 175 18.37 -14.55 24.51
N PRO A 176 17.78 -14.49 25.72
CA PRO A 176 17.03 -13.32 26.17
C PRO A 176 17.88 -12.05 26.03
N GLY A 177 17.36 -11.03 25.33
CA GLY A 177 18.09 -9.79 25.03
C GLY A 177 18.64 -9.67 23.60
N ASP A 178 18.70 -10.77 22.84
CA ASP A 178 19.26 -10.76 21.48
C ASP A 178 18.44 -9.90 20.51
N ILE A 179 17.12 -9.81 20.73
CA ILE A 179 16.21 -9.08 19.85
C ILE A 179 16.38 -7.56 20.01
N GLU A 180 16.71 -7.10 21.22
CA GLU A 180 16.99 -5.70 21.54
C GLU A 180 18.37 -5.24 21.09
N ALA A 181 19.29 -6.17 20.79
CA ALA A 181 20.65 -5.85 20.35
C ALA A 181 20.74 -5.34 18.90
N HIS A 182 19.66 -5.46 18.12
CA HIS A 182 19.62 -5.10 16.71
C HIS A 182 18.79 -3.85 16.47
N ASP A 183 19.16 -3.08 15.43
CA ASP A 183 18.37 -1.93 14.99
C ASP A 183 17.03 -2.42 14.40
N GLY A 184 15.93 -1.98 15.00
CA GLY A 184 14.59 -2.30 14.54
C GLY A 184 14.22 -1.65 13.21
N ILE A 185 13.28 -2.26 12.49
CA ILE A 185 12.73 -1.71 11.25
C ILE A 185 11.50 -0.87 11.58
N VAL A 186 11.56 0.43 11.32
CA VAL A 186 10.42 1.32 11.50
C VAL A 186 9.37 1.04 10.41
N LEU A 187 8.17 0.62 10.82
CA LEU A 187 7.05 0.31 9.93
C LEU A 187 6.17 1.54 9.68
N LEU A 188 5.94 2.34 10.72
CA LEU A 188 5.17 3.59 10.70
C LEU A 188 5.78 4.58 11.69
N GLU A 189 5.79 5.85 11.32
CA GLU A 189 6.32 6.96 12.12
C GLU A 189 5.22 7.98 12.46
N GLY A 190 5.40 8.72 13.55
CA GLY A 190 4.57 9.90 13.84
C GLY A 190 3.11 9.57 14.16
N LEU A 191 2.87 8.41 14.77
CA LEU A 191 1.53 8.01 15.22
C LEU A 191 1.11 8.84 16.44
N ARG A 192 -0.18 9.16 16.52
CA ARG A 192 -0.76 9.84 17.70
C ARG A 192 -0.85 8.89 18.88
N SER A 193 -1.33 7.67 18.61
CA SER A 193 -1.40 6.57 19.58
C SER A 193 -1.48 5.22 18.87
N GLY A 194 -1.07 4.16 19.54
CA GLY A 194 -1.25 2.79 19.08
C GLY A 194 -1.30 1.83 20.26
N SER A 195 -1.99 0.70 20.09
CA SER A 195 -2.06 -0.33 21.11
C SER A 195 -2.40 -1.71 20.54
N PHE A 196 -1.90 -2.74 21.22
CA PHE A 196 -2.31 -4.13 21.02
C PHE A 196 -3.42 -4.53 21.99
N ILE A 197 -4.27 -5.46 21.55
CA ILE A 197 -5.26 -6.16 22.36
C ILE A 197 -5.27 -7.63 21.96
N PHE A 198 -5.60 -8.50 22.89
CA PHE A 198 -5.47 -9.96 22.75
C PHE A 198 -6.81 -10.62 22.99
N LEU A 199 -7.20 -11.53 22.11
CA LEU A 199 -8.40 -12.35 22.25
C LEU A 199 -8.02 -13.68 22.91
N GLY A 200 -8.46 -13.87 24.15
CA GLY A 200 -8.36 -15.13 24.88
C GLY A 200 -9.67 -15.89 24.91
N GLU A 201 -9.64 -17.04 25.55
CA GLU A 201 -10.80 -17.84 25.93
C GLU A 201 -10.68 -18.12 27.44
N ASP A 202 -11.79 -17.99 28.16
CA ASP A 202 -11.84 -18.39 29.57
C ASP A 202 -11.88 -19.91 29.67
N ASP A 203 -10.99 -20.49 30.49
CA ASP A 203 -10.88 -21.94 30.69
C ASP A 203 -12.17 -22.54 31.29
N ASP A 204 -12.92 -21.78 32.08
CA ASP A 204 -14.11 -22.26 32.78
C ASP A 204 -15.38 -22.15 31.93
N GLU A 205 -15.55 -21.04 31.22
CA GLU A 205 -16.79 -20.70 30.52
C GLU A 205 -16.70 -20.83 28.98
N LEU A 206 -15.50 -21.02 28.42
CA LEU A 206 -15.23 -21.03 26.98
C LEU A 206 -15.78 -19.76 26.28
N GLU A 207 -15.87 -18.66 27.02
CA GLU A 207 -16.30 -17.36 26.50
C GLU A 207 -15.08 -16.56 26.04
N PRO A 208 -15.09 -16.02 24.80
CA PRO A 208 -13.98 -15.23 24.31
C PRO A 208 -13.98 -13.84 24.93
N PHE A 209 -12.82 -13.40 25.41
CA PHE A 209 -12.65 -12.08 26.01
C PHE A 209 -11.45 -11.34 25.40
N TRP A 210 -11.58 -10.02 25.31
CA TRP A 210 -10.48 -9.14 24.89
C TRP A 210 -9.77 -8.59 26.12
N ALA A 211 -8.45 -8.74 26.17
CA ALA A 211 -7.58 -8.16 27.18
C ALA A 211 -6.53 -7.24 26.52
N ASP A 212 -5.99 -6.29 27.28
CA ASP A 212 -4.88 -5.42 26.86
C ASP A 212 -3.51 -5.93 27.31
N PHE A 213 -3.50 -7.04 28.05
CA PHE A 213 -2.32 -7.78 28.49
C PHE A 213 -2.57 -9.29 28.33
N TRP A 214 -1.55 -10.04 27.93
CA TRP A 214 -1.62 -11.48 27.74
C TRP A 214 -0.95 -12.23 28.89
N GLU A 215 -1.77 -12.77 29.80
CA GLU A 215 -1.29 -13.47 31.00
C GLU A 215 -0.81 -14.91 30.73
N GLN A 216 -1.39 -15.57 29.71
CA GLN A 216 -1.15 -16.99 29.42
C GLN A 216 0.07 -17.17 28.50
N THR A 217 1.27 -16.81 28.99
CA THR A 217 2.50 -16.76 28.19
C THR A 217 2.95 -18.10 27.61
N ASP A 218 2.44 -19.21 28.13
CA ASP A 218 2.68 -20.58 27.66
C ASP A 218 1.81 -20.96 26.44
N GLN A 219 0.90 -20.08 26.02
CA GLN A 219 -0.06 -20.28 24.94
C GLN A 219 -0.14 -19.07 24.01
N LEU A 220 -0.64 -19.29 22.79
CA LEU A 220 -0.93 -18.21 21.85
C LEU A 220 -2.36 -17.69 22.09
N PRO A 221 -2.62 -16.37 21.98
CA PRO A 221 -3.98 -15.85 21.93
C PRO A 221 -4.70 -16.35 20.68
N LEU A 222 -6.04 -16.32 20.67
CA LEU A 222 -6.84 -16.66 19.48
C LEU A 222 -6.65 -15.61 18.36
N ALA A 223 -6.53 -14.35 18.74
CA ALA A 223 -6.28 -13.24 17.83
C ALA A 223 -5.56 -12.08 18.53
N VAL A 224 -4.84 -11.30 17.73
CA VAL A 224 -4.22 -10.03 18.14
C VAL A 224 -4.89 -8.92 17.36
N GLY A 225 -5.43 -7.95 18.08
CA GLY A 225 -5.95 -6.70 17.55
C GLY A 225 -4.89 -5.61 17.63
N LEU A 226 -4.83 -4.77 16.60
CA LEU A 226 -3.94 -3.62 16.52
C LEU A 226 -4.76 -2.37 16.18
N THR A 227 -4.76 -1.43 17.11
CA THR A 227 -5.43 -0.13 16.98
C THR A 227 -4.38 0.96 16.82
N ILE A 228 -4.54 1.83 15.82
CA ILE A 228 -3.65 2.96 15.55
C ILE A 228 -4.49 4.20 15.28
N ASP A 229 -4.12 5.32 15.89
CA ASP A 229 -4.62 6.65 15.54
C ASP A 229 -3.50 7.41 14.82
N LEU A 230 -3.77 7.76 13.56
CA LEU A 230 -2.86 8.53 12.71
C LEU A 230 -3.06 10.03 12.98
N ASP A 231 -2.01 10.83 12.76
CA ASP A 231 -2.21 12.28 12.80
C ASP A 231 -3.15 12.73 11.68
N ARG A 232 -4.08 13.65 12.00
CA ARG A 232 -5.26 13.93 11.18
C ARG A 232 -4.99 14.78 9.95
N ASP A 233 -3.75 15.21 9.74
CA ASP A 233 -3.40 16.22 8.72
C ASP A 233 -3.54 15.73 7.28
N HIS A 234 -3.64 14.41 7.05
CA HIS A 234 -3.68 13.82 5.70
C HIS A 234 -4.97 13.05 5.37
N GLY A 235 -5.94 12.98 6.29
CA GLY A 235 -7.21 12.26 6.06
C GLY A 235 -7.07 10.73 5.91
N LEU A 236 -5.87 10.20 6.10
CA LEU A 236 -5.58 8.76 6.14
C LEU A 236 -6.17 8.15 7.42
N VAL A 237 -6.75 6.97 7.29
CA VAL A 237 -7.33 6.22 8.41
C VAL A 237 -6.71 4.83 8.44
N TRP A 238 -6.22 4.41 9.60
CA TRP A 238 -5.78 3.04 9.83
C TRP A 238 -7.02 2.12 9.85
N PRO A 239 -7.10 1.11 8.98
CA PRO A 239 -8.15 0.10 9.09
C PRO A 239 -7.91 -0.77 10.33
N ASP A 240 -8.96 -1.03 11.11
CA ASP A 240 -8.89 -1.94 12.25
C ASP A 240 -8.27 -3.28 11.83
N LEU A 241 -7.17 -3.66 12.47
CA LEU A 241 -6.44 -4.90 12.17
C LEU A 241 -6.71 -5.90 13.28
N ILE A 242 -7.42 -6.98 12.95
CA ILE A 242 -7.53 -8.17 13.79
C ILE A 242 -6.93 -9.33 13.03
N ALA A 243 -5.86 -9.91 13.58
CA ALA A 243 -5.15 -11.04 13.00
C ALA A 243 -5.36 -12.28 13.87
N PRO A 244 -5.93 -13.38 13.34
CA PRO A 244 -5.95 -14.65 14.06
C PRO A 244 -4.52 -15.17 14.20
N VAL A 245 -4.22 -15.78 15.35
CA VAL A 245 -2.90 -16.35 15.67
C VAL A 245 -3.05 -17.87 15.73
N MET A 246 -3.45 -18.46 14.60
CA MET A 246 -3.83 -19.88 14.52
C MET A 246 -2.73 -20.73 13.91
N LEU A 247 -1.71 -21.06 14.70
CA LEU A 247 -0.97 -22.32 14.55
C LEU A 247 -0.63 -22.87 15.95
N ASP A 248 -1.66 -23.11 16.77
CA ASP A 248 -1.51 -24.03 17.88
C ASP A 248 -1.56 -25.47 17.33
N THR A 249 -0.44 -26.17 17.35
CA THR A 249 -0.33 -27.58 16.95
C THR A 249 -0.86 -28.55 18.02
N ARG A 250 -1.60 -28.07 19.04
CA ARG A 250 -2.38 -28.90 19.98
C ARG A 250 -3.27 -29.97 19.33
N ALA A 251 -3.56 -29.87 18.03
CA ALA A 251 -4.32 -30.87 17.29
C ALA A 251 -3.63 -32.24 17.08
N VAL A 252 -2.35 -32.43 17.46
CA VAL A 252 -1.64 -33.70 17.19
C VAL A 252 -1.55 -34.66 18.39
N SER A 253 -1.82 -34.23 19.63
CA SER A 253 -1.60 -35.10 20.82
C SER A 253 -2.84 -35.48 21.62
N GLY A 254 -4.03 -34.92 21.36
CA GLY A 254 -5.25 -35.26 22.10
C GLY A 254 -6.41 -35.54 21.16
N GLY A 255 -6.89 -36.80 21.11
CA GLY A 255 -8.10 -37.15 20.37
C GLY A 255 -9.32 -36.42 20.95
N ALA A 256 -9.66 -35.26 20.38
CA ALA A 256 -10.84 -34.48 20.75
C ALA A 256 -11.77 -34.37 19.54
N GLN A 257 -13.05 -34.67 19.78
CA GLN A 257 -14.12 -34.66 18.80
C GLN A 257 -14.19 -33.31 18.06
N VAL A 258 -14.37 -33.40 16.75
CA VAL A 258 -14.64 -32.27 15.85
C VAL A 258 -15.95 -31.61 16.28
N THR A 259 -15.86 -30.60 17.13
CA THR A 259 -16.96 -29.66 17.37
C THR A 259 -16.98 -28.68 16.21
N GLN A 260 -18.17 -28.42 15.67
CA GLN A 260 -18.40 -27.63 14.45
C GLN A 260 -17.54 -26.35 14.38
N PRO A 261 -16.96 -26.02 13.22
CA PRO A 261 -16.19 -24.80 13.06
C PRO A 261 -17.11 -23.58 13.18
N ARG A 262 -17.12 -22.94 14.35
CA ARG A 262 -17.63 -21.56 14.49
C ARG A 262 -16.67 -20.66 13.70
N ARG A 263 -17.22 -19.87 12.77
CA ARG A 263 -16.40 -18.98 11.94
C ARG A 263 -15.87 -17.87 12.82
N ALA A 264 -14.56 -17.63 12.76
CA ALA A 264 -13.90 -16.52 13.46
C ALA A 264 -14.56 -15.15 13.20
N SER A 265 -15.26 -14.98 12.06
CA SER A 265 -16.05 -13.78 11.75
C SER A 265 -17.12 -13.43 12.80
N ASP A 266 -17.64 -14.44 13.51
CA ASP A 266 -18.74 -14.26 14.45
C ASP A 266 -18.25 -13.80 15.83
N LEU A 267 -16.94 -13.87 16.09
CA LEU A 267 -16.27 -13.44 17.33
C LEU A 267 -15.57 -12.06 17.19
N ILE A 268 -15.55 -11.49 15.98
CA ILE A 268 -14.71 -10.33 15.60
C ILE A 268 -15.37 -8.97 15.89
N MET A 269 -16.56 -8.89 16.49
CA MET A 269 -17.18 -7.58 16.77
C MET A 269 -16.71 -6.99 18.11
N PRO A 270 -15.83 -5.96 18.13
CA PRO A 270 -15.67 -5.14 19.32
C PRO A 270 -17.00 -4.41 19.54
N ARG A 271 -17.59 -4.59 20.73
CA ARG A 271 -18.77 -3.84 21.15
C ARG A 271 -18.39 -2.37 21.27
N ARG A 272 -18.56 -1.61 20.19
CA ARG A 272 -18.52 -0.14 20.20
C ARG A 272 -19.67 0.36 21.05
N ASP A 273 -19.54 0.38 22.37
CA ASP A 273 -20.43 1.12 23.28
C ASP A 273 -19.86 1.13 24.70
N ALA A 274 -18.90 2.02 24.99
CA ALA A 274 -18.61 2.44 26.37
C ALA A 274 -17.74 3.72 26.45
N GLN A 275 -18.05 4.80 25.73
CA GLN A 275 -17.55 6.13 26.13
C GLN A 275 -18.34 7.27 25.47
N ARG A 276 -19.55 7.48 25.99
CA ARG A 276 -20.26 8.76 25.91
C ARG A 276 -21.02 8.96 27.22
N ARG A 277 -20.30 9.39 28.26
CA ARG A 277 -20.83 10.15 29.39
C ARG A 277 -19.76 11.11 29.87
#